data_AF-A0A959EH35-F1
#
_entry.id   AF-A0A959EH35-F1
#
_cell.length_a   1.000
_cell.length_b   1.000
_cell.length_c   1.000
_cell.angle_alpha   90.00
_cell.angle_beta   90.00
_cell.angle_gamma   90.00
#
_symmetry.space_group_name_H-M   'P 1'
#
loop_
_entity.id
_entity.type
_entity.pdbx_description
1 polymer ?
#
loop_
_entity_poly.entity_id
_entity_poly.type
_entity_poly.pdbx_seq_one_letter_code
_entity_poly.pdbx_strand_id
1 'polypeptide(L)'
;YKVPTHIFTNSTNVEQLIRSHNARVLEIEPEYIVLEKTGHEKETEAFFKELEKIGIYEFVRSGRIAIVKPMERLNKYLKSLEEEAV
;
A
#
# COMPACT_ATOMS: atom_id res chain seq x y z
N TYR A 1 5.82 1.08 8.72
CA TYR A 1 7.00 0.23 8.92
C TYR A 1 8.10 1.11 9.50
N LYS A 2 8.64 0.80 10.67
CA LYS A 2 9.81 1.49 11.23
C LYS A 2 11.05 0.64 10.99
N VAL A 3 12.05 1.23 10.33
CA VAL A 3 13.28 0.54 9.90
C VAL A 3 14.50 1.36 10.33
N PRO A 4 15.64 0.72 10.64
CA PRO A 4 16.86 1.44 10.96
C PRO A 4 17.37 2.31 9.82
N THR A 5 17.88 3.50 10.13
CA THR A 5 18.45 4.42 9.14
C THR A 5 19.71 3.83 8.47
N HIS A 6 20.49 3.00 9.19
CA HIS A 6 21.72 2.42 8.66
C HIS A 6 21.52 1.53 7.42
N ILE A 7 20.30 0.99 7.23
CA ILE A 7 19.92 0.19 6.07
C ILE A 7 19.96 1.03 4.78
N PHE A 8 19.69 2.33 4.87
CA PHE A 8 19.59 3.24 3.73
C PHE A 8 20.94 3.81 3.31
N THR A 9 21.91 3.88 4.23
CA THR A 9 23.23 4.48 3.99
C THR A 9 24.10 3.73 2.99
N ASN A 10 23.87 2.44 2.76
CA ASN A 10 24.79 1.57 2.01
C ASN A 10 24.17 0.80 0.83
N SER A 11 22.91 1.03 0.47
CA SER A 11 22.27 0.18 -0.54
C SER A 11 21.26 0.90 -1.45
N THR A 12 21.60 1.00 -2.74
CA THR A 12 20.69 1.37 -3.85
C THR A 12 19.43 0.51 -3.88
N ASN A 13 19.52 -0.72 -3.36
CA ASN A 13 18.43 -1.68 -3.32
C ASN A 13 17.23 -1.21 -2.48
N VAL A 14 17.45 -0.44 -1.39
CA VAL A 14 16.35 -0.02 -0.50
C VAL A 14 15.55 1.11 -1.12
N GLU A 15 16.19 2.06 -1.79
CA GLU A 15 15.47 3.10 -2.54
C GLU A 15 14.67 2.47 -3.69
N GLN A 16 15.27 1.52 -4.41
CA GLN A 16 14.57 0.77 -5.46
C GLN A 16 13.37 -0.02 -4.91
N LEU A 17 13.50 -0.64 -3.74
CA LEU A 17 12.41 -1.35 -3.07
C LEU A 17 11.24 -0.40 -2.74
N ILE A 18 11.53 0.77 -2.17
CA ILE A 18 10.50 1.76 -1.83
C ILE A 18 9.79 2.23 -3.10
N ARG A 19 10.54 2.50 -4.17
CA ARG A 19 9.98 2.91 -5.46
C ARG A 19 9.16 1.80 -6.12
N SER A 20 9.64 0.55 -6.12
CA SER A 20 8.98 -0.57 -6.80
C SER A 20 7.65 -0.95 -6.13
N HIS A 21 7.56 -0.81 -4.81
CA HIS A 21 6.32 -1.04 -4.06
C HIS A 21 5.43 0.20 -3.95
N ASN A 22 5.83 1.34 -4.50
CA ASN A 22 5.17 2.63 -4.33
C ASN A 22 4.94 2.96 -2.84
N ALA A 23 5.92 2.67 -2.00
CA ALA A 23 5.91 3.04 -0.59
C ALA A 23 6.33 4.52 -0.42
N ARG A 24 5.86 5.15 0.65
CA ARG A 24 6.12 6.55 0.97
C ARG A 24 6.94 6.66 2.24
N VAL A 25 7.92 7.57 2.26
CA VAL A 25 8.63 7.95 3.48
C VAL A 25 7.82 9.01 4.22
N LEU A 26 7.49 8.75 5.48
CA LEU A 26 6.74 9.68 6.33
C LEU A 26 7.68 10.52 7.21
N GLU A 27 8.70 9.89 7.78
CA GLU A 27 9.61 10.50 8.76
C GLU A 27 11.01 9.90 8.61
N ILE A 28 12.03 10.74 8.77
CA ILE A 28 13.44 10.36 8.72
C ILE A 28 14.10 10.92 9.97
N GLU A 29 14.56 10.03 10.83
CA GLU A 29 15.34 10.36 12.02
C GLU A 29 16.73 9.72 11.92
N PRO A 30 17.72 10.17 12.72
CA PRO A 30 19.07 9.60 12.70
C PRO A 30 19.09 8.09 12.99
N GLU A 31 18.17 7.60 13.82
CA GLU A 31 18.13 6.19 14.23
C GLU A 31 17.14 5.34 13.43
N TYR A 32 16.04 5.93 12.95
CA TYR A 32 15.00 5.20 12.23
C TYR A 32 14.34 6.00 11.10
N ILE A 33 13.70 5.28 10.19
CA ILE A 33 12.86 5.82 9.13
C ILE A 33 11.47 5.17 9.22
N VAL A 34 10.44 5.98 9.03
CA VAL A 34 9.04 5.50 8.97
C VAL A 34 8.57 5.47 7.52
N LEU A 35 8.16 4.28 7.08
CA LEU A 35 7.61 4.02 5.76
C LEU A 35 6.11 3.70 5.85
N GLU A 36 5.38 4.11 4.83
CA GLU A 36 3.97 3.80 4.59
C GLU A 36 3.82 3.04 3.27
N LYS A 37 2.98 2.00 3.27
CA LYS A 37 2.53 1.33 2.05
C LYS A 37 1.03 1.08 2.15
N THR A 38 0.31 1.56 1.16
CA THR A 38 -1.11 1.28 0.93
C THR A 38 -1.26 0.39 -0.31
N GLY A 39 -2.22 -0.52 -0.26
CA GLY A 39 -2.46 -1.45 -1.35
C GLY A 39 -3.29 -2.64 -0.89
N HIS A 40 -3.44 -3.62 -1.79
CA HIS A 40 -4.05 -4.88 -1.43
C HIS A 40 -3.18 -5.66 -0.44
N GLU A 41 -3.83 -6.58 0.31
CA GLU A 41 -3.15 -7.42 1.30
C GLU A 41 -1.88 -8.07 0.74
N LYS A 42 -1.95 -8.63 -0.48
CA LYS A 42 -0.81 -9.27 -1.15
C LYS A 42 0.37 -8.33 -1.37
N GLU A 43 0.11 -7.08 -1.73
CA GLU A 43 1.16 -6.08 -1.96
C GLU A 43 1.79 -5.65 -0.64
N THR A 44 0.97 -5.36 0.38
CA THR A 44 1.47 -4.96 1.70
C THR A 44 2.28 -6.09 2.35
N GLU A 45 1.85 -7.33 2.16
CA GLU A 45 2.54 -8.53 2.65
C GLU A 45 3.87 -8.75 1.91
N ALA A 46 3.90 -8.54 0.59
CA ALA A 46 5.14 -8.63 -0.18
C ALA A 46 6.16 -7.59 0.28
N PHE A 47 5.73 -6.35 0.47
CA PHE A 47 6.59 -5.28 0.97
C PHE A 47 7.13 -5.57 2.38
N PHE A 48 6.28 -6.08 3.28
CA PHE A 48 6.70 -6.52 4.61
C PHE A 48 7.80 -7.58 4.54
N LYS A 49 7.62 -8.63 3.74
CA LYS A 49 8.59 -9.74 3.59
C LYS A 49 9.92 -9.30 3.02
N GLU A 50 9.93 -8.29 2.15
CA GLU A 50 11.19 -7.74 1.64
C GLU A 50 11.91 -6.93 2.72
N LEU A 51 11.20 -6.10 3.47
CA LEU A 51 11.77 -5.34 4.58
C LEU A 51 12.24 -6.23 5.74
N GLU A 52 11.53 -7.32 6.03
CA GLU A 52 11.88 -8.27 7.08
C GLU A 52 13.29 -8.86 6.88
N LYS A 53 13.70 -9.12 5.63
CA LYS A 53 15.04 -9.62 5.29
C LYS A 53 16.16 -8.64 5.62
N ILE A 54 15.84 -7.35 5.65
CA ILE A 54 16.81 -6.27 5.81
C ILE A 54 16.85 -5.78 7.27
N GLY A 55 15.73 -5.95 7.98
CA GLY A 55 15.59 -5.61 9.39
C GLY A 55 14.49 -4.58 9.61
N ILE A 56 13.49 -4.95 10.40
CA ILE A 56 12.40 -4.07 10.82
C ILE A 56 12.45 -3.93 12.34
N TYR A 57 12.28 -2.70 12.84
CA TYR A 57 12.10 -2.45 14.27
C TYR A 57 10.66 -2.63 14.69
N GLU A 58 9.74 -1.99 13.98
CA GLU A 58 8.31 -2.04 14.31
C GLU A 58 7.45 -2.14 13.06
N PHE A 59 6.40 -2.95 13.15
CA PHE A 59 5.41 -3.12 12.10
C PHE A 59 4.00 -3.00 12.67
N VAL A 60 3.20 -2.13 12.06
CA VAL A 60 1.80 -1.91 12.39
C VAL A 60 1.02 -1.87 11.09
N ARG A 61 -0.18 -2.47 11.08
CA ARG A 61 -1.12 -2.46 9.96
C ARG A 61 -2.55 -2.26 10.45
N SER A 62 -3.36 -1.53 9.69
CA SER A 62 -4.77 -1.27 10.00
C SER A 62 -5.69 -2.48 9.84
N GLY A 63 -5.29 -3.45 9.01
CA GLY A 63 -6.14 -4.58 8.62
C GLY A 63 -6.92 -4.33 7.32
N ARG A 64 -7.67 -5.33 6.87
CA ARG A 64 -8.43 -5.27 5.61
C ARG A 64 -9.66 -4.37 5.76
N ILE A 65 -9.83 -3.45 4.81
CA ILE A 65 -11.02 -2.62 4.66
C ILE A 65 -11.61 -2.92 3.28
N ALA A 66 -12.91 -3.18 3.22
CA ALA A 66 -13.64 -3.42 1.98
C ALA A 66 -14.90 -2.56 1.92
N ILE A 67 -15.05 -1.82 0.83
CA ILE A 67 -16.25 -1.03 0.53
C ILE A 67 -16.80 -1.57 -0.78
N VAL A 68 -18.09 -1.89 -0.81
CA VAL A 68 -18.76 -2.31 -2.04
C VAL A 68 -18.76 -1.14 -3.02
N LYS A 69 -18.33 -1.39 -4.27
CA LYS A 69 -18.49 -0.37 -5.32
C LYS A 69 -19.99 -0.11 -5.49
N PRO A 70 -20.45 1.15 -5.49
CA PRO A 70 -21.84 1.45 -5.79
C PRO A 70 -22.11 1.01 -7.21
N MET A 71 -22.78 -0.13 -7.36
CA MET A 71 -23.29 -0.60 -8.64
C MET A 71 -24.75 -0.19 -8.74
N GLU A 72 -25.10 0.43 -9.86
CA GLU A 72 -26.51 0.52 -10.21
C GLU A 72 -27.06 -0.90 -10.36
N ARG A 73 -28.18 -1.19 -9.69
CA ARG A 73 -28.84 -2.50 -9.85
C ARG A 73 -29.15 -2.68 -11.33
N LEU A 74 -28.89 -3.87 -11.88
CA LEU A 74 -29.16 -4.19 -13.28
C LEU A 74 -30.54 -3.71 -13.74
N ASN A 75 -31.58 -3.90 -12.91
CA ASN A 75 -32.94 -3.46 -13.20
C ASN A 75 -33.08 -1.93 -13.39
N LYS A 76 -32.27 -1.13 -12.69
CA LYS A 76 -32.29 0.33 -12.78
C LYS A 76 -31.53 0.81 -14.03
N TYR A 77 -30.41 0.16 -14.35
CA TYR A 77 -29.67 0.40 -15.59
C TYR A 77 -30.46 -0.01 -16.84
N LEU A 78 -31.18 -1.14 -16.80
CA LEU A 78 -32.05 -1.56 -17.92
C LEU A 78 -33.21 -0.57 -18.13
N LYS A 79 -33.81 -0.07 -17.04
CA LYS A 79 -34.85 0.98 -17.13
C LYS A 79 -34.34 2.26 -17.77
N SER A 80 -33.14 2.73 -17.42
CA SER A 80 -32.60 3.96 -18.02
C SER A 80 -32.35 3.80 -19.53
N LEU A 81 -31.95 2.62 -19.99
CA LEU A 81 -31.79 2.34 -21.42
C LEU A 81 -33.13 2.30 -22.17
N GLU A 82 -34.18 1.76 -21.55
CA GLU A 82 -35.54 1.77 -22.12
C GLU A 82 -36.11 3.19 -22.21
N GLU A 83 -35.86 4.03 -21.20
CA GLU A 83 -36.31 5.43 -21.16
C GLU A 83 -35.55 6.32 -22.17
N GLU A 84 -34.27 6.06 -22.45
CA GLU A 84 -33.47 6.78 -23.46
C GLU A 84 -33.80 6.41 -24.91
N ALA A 85 -34.45 5.25 -25.13
CA ALA A 85 -34.81 4.77 -26.46
C ALA A 85 -36.16 5.32 -26.99
N VAL A 86 -36.83 6.18 -26.22
CA VAL A 86 -38.12 6.85 -26.54
C VAL A 86 -37.89 8.32 -26.83
#